data_AF-A0A9N7PIK9-F1
#
_entry.id   AF-A0A9N7PIK9-F1
#
_cell.length_a   1.000
_cell.length_b   1.000
_cell.length_c   1.000
_cell.angle_alpha   90.00
_cell.angle_beta   90.00
_cell.angle_gamma   90.00
#
_symmetry.space_group_name_H-M   'P 1'
#
loop_
_entity.id
_entity.type
_entity.pdbx_description
1 polymer ?
#
loop_
_entity_poly.entity_id
_entity_poly.type
_entity_poly.pdbx_seq_one_letter_code
_entity_poly.pdbx_strand_id
1 'polypeptide(L)'
;MYKISDDKIHYVHGECCGEEDDELIIGHGNNQRINEIKKYIDELEEKYDFTQTMSNSINEYNCLLRYIERLKKDVNKHMDICNTFYKRIGDKLDCINVYGLSLGEVDIPYLKQIRAKWPNSKWRFSYYSLEDENRITNIASKLLNLNEDEYETFHFLNSLSNNIRGEIIKIQNIVSY
;
A
#
# COMPACT_ATOMS: atom_id res chain seq x y z
N MET A 1 10.23 3.34 -20.12
CA MET A 1 10.77 4.05 -18.92
C MET A 1 11.70 3.08 -18.18
N TYR A 2 12.79 3.53 -17.55
CA TYR A 2 13.81 2.71 -16.86
C TYR A 2 14.59 1.61 -17.62
N LYS A 3 14.27 1.29 -18.89
CA LYS A 3 14.89 0.19 -19.67
C LYS A 3 14.82 -1.18 -18.96
N ILE A 4 13.81 -1.36 -18.11
CA ILE A 4 13.46 -2.64 -17.52
C ILE A 4 12.39 -3.25 -18.41
N SER A 5 12.54 -4.53 -18.72
CA SER A 5 11.57 -5.26 -19.53
C SER A 5 10.29 -5.51 -18.74
N ASP A 6 9.13 -5.41 -19.41
CA ASP A 6 7.81 -5.45 -18.75
C ASP A 6 7.56 -6.78 -18.02
N ASP A 7 8.13 -7.89 -18.51
CA ASP A 7 8.05 -9.21 -17.85
C ASP A 7 8.72 -9.25 -16.46
N LYS A 8 9.57 -8.27 -16.16
CA LYS A 8 10.26 -8.09 -14.88
C LYS A 8 9.56 -7.08 -13.96
N ILE A 9 8.45 -6.50 -14.40
CA ILE A 9 7.66 -5.55 -13.63
C ILE A 9 6.35 -6.23 -13.25
N HIS A 10 5.95 -6.07 -11.99
CA HIS A 10 4.65 -6.51 -11.55
C HIS A 10 3.91 -5.37 -10.86
N TYR A 11 2.78 -5.00 -11.44
CA TYR A 11 1.89 -4.00 -10.89
C TYR A 11 0.88 -4.66 -9.96
N VAL A 12 1.14 -4.58 -8.65
CA VAL A 12 0.26 -5.12 -7.60
C VAL A 12 -1.15 -4.51 -7.65
N HIS A 13 -1.31 -3.34 -8.29
CA HIS A 13 -2.56 -2.59 -8.40
C HIS A 13 -3.13 -2.53 -9.82
N GLY A 14 -2.59 -3.34 -10.74
CA GLY A 14 -2.87 -3.20 -12.16
C GLY A 14 -2.10 -2.03 -12.79
N GLU A 15 -2.15 -1.98 -14.11
CA GLU A 15 -1.57 -0.92 -14.93
C GLU A 15 -2.71 -0.08 -15.50
N CYS A 16 -2.53 1.25 -15.54
CA CYS A 16 -3.44 2.12 -16.26
C CYS A 16 -2.94 2.19 -17.71
N CYS A 17 -3.46 1.31 -18.55
CA CYS A 17 -3.18 1.22 -19.98
C CYS A 17 -3.94 2.29 -20.79
N GLY A 18 -4.89 2.98 -20.17
CA GLY A 18 -5.71 4.02 -20.79
C GLY A 18 -6.93 3.47 -21.55
N GLU A 19 -7.28 2.20 -21.32
CA GLU A 19 -8.50 1.60 -21.84
C GLU A 19 -9.65 1.74 -20.82
N GLU A 20 -10.89 1.80 -21.31
CA GLU A 20 -12.08 2.12 -20.49
C GLU A 20 -12.37 1.12 -19.36
N ASP A 21 -11.75 -0.06 -19.39
CA ASP A 21 -11.95 -1.17 -18.45
C ASP A 21 -10.69 -1.48 -17.58
N ASP A 22 -9.73 -0.56 -17.48
CA ASP A 22 -8.61 -0.75 -16.56
C ASP A 22 -9.11 -0.74 -15.10
N GLU A 23 -9.23 -1.93 -14.51
CA GLU A 23 -9.66 -2.13 -13.12
C GLU A 23 -8.55 -1.65 -12.16
N LEU A 24 -8.48 -0.32 -11.97
CA LEU A 24 -7.60 0.31 -11.01
C LEU A 24 -7.99 -0.11 -9.60
N ILE A 25 -7.13 -0.89 -8.95
CA ILE A 25 -7.35 -1.35 -7.57
C ILE A 25 -6.98 -0.21 -6.62
N ILE A 26 -7.97 0.63 -6.30
CA ILE A 26 -7.84 1.72 -5.33
C ILE A 26 -7.98 1.14 -3.91
N GLY A 27 -6.86 0.99 -3.20
CA GLY A 27 -6.84 0.42 -1.85
C GLY A 27 -6.94 1.46 -0.74
N HIS A 28 -8.13 1.69 -0.19
CA HIS A 28 -8.34 2.52 1.02
C HIS A 28 -9.41 1.97 1.99
N GLY A 29 -9.84 0.71 1.84
CA GLY A 29 -10.84 0.12 2.73
C GLY A 29 -10.34 -0.03 4.16
N ASN A 30 -10.83 0.81 5.08
CA ASN A 30 -10.51 0.74 6.50
C ASN A 30 -11.42 -0.29 7.20
N ASN A 31 -10.83 -1.39 7.69
CA ASN A 31 -11.54 -2.45 8.42
C ASN A 31 -12.29 -1.93 9.65
N GLN A 32 -11.70 -0.97 10.37
CA GLN A 32 -12.35 -0.34 11.52
C GLN A 32 -13.66 0.33 11.08
N ARG A 33 -13.61 1.11 10.01
CA ARG A 33 -14.78 1.83 9.49
C ARG A 33 -15.86 0.89 8.94
N ILE A 34 -15.45 -0.21 8.31
CA ILE A 34 -16.37 -1.29 7.89
C ILE A 34 -17.08 -1.88 9.11
N ASN A 35 -16.34 -2.18 10.18
CA ASN A 35 -16.90 -2.76 11.40
C ASN A 35 -17.82 -1.77 12.14
N GLU A 36 -17.46 -0.49 12.18
CA GLU A 36 -18.29 0.58 12.73
C GLU A 36 -19.62 0.69 11.98
N ILE A 37 -19.59 0.66 10.65
CA ILE A 37 -20.81 0.70 9.81
C ILE A 37 -21.66 -0.55 10.05
N LYS A 38 -21.06 -1.74 10.10
CA LYS A 38 -21.79 -2.99 10.41
C LYS A 38 -22.51 -2.90 11.75
N LYS A 39 -21.79 -2.49 12.79
CA LYS A 39 -22.36 -2.32 14.13
C LYS A 39 -23.51 -1.31 14.12
N TYR A 40 -23.37 -0.21 13.39
CA TYR A 40 -24.42 0.79 13.29
C TYR A 40 -25.67 0.26 12.56
N ILE A 41 -25.49 -0.54 11.52
CA ILE A 41 -26.60 -1.23 10.84
C ILE A 41 -27.30 -2.18 11.82
N ASP A 42 -26.55 -3.00 12.57
CA ASP A 42 -27.10 -3.92 13.57
C ASP A 42 -27.93 -3.15 14.62
N GLU A 43 -27.43 -2.02 15.13
CA GLU A 43 -28.14 -1.17 16.10
C GLU A 43 -29.44 -0.55 15.53
N LEU A 44 -29.47 -0.23 14.23
CA LEU A 44 -30.67 0.28 13.56
C LEU A 44 -31.70 -0.84 13.31
N GLU A 45 -31.24 -2.03 12.95
CA GLU A 45 -32.10 -3.21 12.75
C GLU A 45 -32.72 -3.67 14.08
N GLU A 46 -31.98 -3.63 15.19
CA GLU A 46 -32.52 -3.92 16.53
C GLU A 46 -33.61 -2.92 16.95
N LYS A 47 -33.48 -1.65 16.55
CA LYS A 47 -34.43 -0.57 16.87
C LYS A 47 -35.48 -0.36 15.78
N TYR A 48 -35.60 -1.30 14.84
CA TYR A 48 -36.45 -1.12 13.69
C TYR A 48 -37.93 -0.93 14.08
N ASP A 49 -38.47 0.22 13.72
CA ASP A 49 -39.81 0.67 14.10
C ASP A 49 -40.83 0.59 12.95
N PHE A 50 -40.49 -0.12 11.87
CA PHE A 50 -41.29 -0.25 10.64
C PHE A 50 -41.56 1.08 9.91
N THR A 51 -40.85 2.16 10.24
CA THR A 51 -40.99 3.43 9.52
C THR A 51 -40.16 3.46 8.24
N GLN A 52 -40.64 4.24 7.26
CA GLN A 52 -39.90 4.49 6.02
C GLN A 52 -38.54 5.15 6.31
N THR A 53 -38.48 6.05 7.31
CA THR A 53 -37.25 6.73 7.71
C THR A 53 -36.19 5.74 8.17
N MET A 54 -36.54 4.82 9.08
CA MET A 54 -35.61 3.81 9.56
C MET A 54 -35.16 2.86 8.44
N SER A 55 -36.11 2.44 7.58
CA SER A 55 -35.79 1.62 6.41
C SER A 55 -34.84 2.31 5.44
N ASN A 56 -35.00 3.62 5.21
CA ASN A 56 -34.10 4.38 4.35
C ASN A 56 -32.70 4.48 4.95
N SER A 57 -32.58 4.78 6.24
CA SER A 57 -31.28 4.83 6.93
C SER A 57 -30.53 3.51 6.84
N ILE A 58 -31.19 2.37 7.12
CA ILE A 58 -30.56 1.05 6.98
C ILE A 58 -30.08 0.81 5.54
N ASN A 59 -30.89 1.17 4.54
CA ASN A 59 -30.53 1.02 3.13
C ASN A 59 -29.34 1.92 2.72
N GLU A 60 -29.27 3.14 3.22
CA GLU A 60 -28.16 4.08 2.98
C GLU A 60 -26.85 3.52 3.54
N TYR A 61 -26.83 3.05 4.79
CA TYR A 61 -25.64 2.45 5.39
C TYR A 61 -25.24 1.14 4.73
N ASN A 62 -26.21 0.32 4.30
CA ASN A 62 -25.92 -0.88 3.49
C ASN A 62 -25.31 -0.52 2.13
N CYS A 63 -25.74 0.58 1.50
CA CYS A 63 -25.14 1.06 0.26
C CYS A 63 -23.69 1.53 0.48
N LEU A 64 -23.46 2.33 1.53
CA LEU A 64 -22.14 2.77 1.94
C LEU A 64 -21.21 1.60 2.25
N LEU A 65 -21.71 0.59 2.96
CA LEU A 65 -20.98 -0.62 3.30
C LEU A 65 -20.53 -1.36 2.03
N ARG A 66 -21.45 -1.62 1.10
CA ARG A 66 -21.14 -2.26 -0.19
C ARG A 66 -20.07 -1.48 -0.96
N TYR A 67 -20.15 -0.15 -0.96
CA TYR A 67 -19.19 0.70 -1.65
C TYR A 67 -17.79 0.61 -1.01
N ILE A 68 -17.68 0.75 0.31
CA ILE A 68 -16.41 0.68 1.04
C ILE A 68 -15.81 -0.73 0.97
N GLU A 69 -16.63 -1.78 1.02
CA GLU A 69 -16.17 -3.17 0.86
C GLU A 69 -15.64 -3.42 -0.56
N ARG A 70 -16.22 -2.81 -1.60
CA ARG A 70 -15.66 -2.88 -2.97
C ARG A 70 -14.34 -2.12 -3.12
N LEU A 71 -14.16 -1.01 -2.40
CA LEU A 71 -12.90 -0.26 -2.33
C LEU A 71 -11.85 -0.92 -1.41
N LYS A 72 -12.23 -1.99 -0.71
CA LYS A 72 -11.30 -2.74 0.11
C LYS A 72 -10.43 -3.61 -0.79
N LYS A 73 -9.12 -3.40 -0.68
CA LYS A 73 -8.13 -4.25 -1.34
C LYS A 73 -8.24 -5.67 -0.77
N ASP A 74 -8.50 -6.64 -1.62
CA ASP A 74 -8.37 -8.05 -1.27
C ASP A 74 -6.88 -8.43 -1.23
N VAL A 75 -6.24 -8.14 -0.11
CA VAL A 75 -4.79 -8.37 0.07
C VAL A 75 -4.41 -9.82 -0.21
N ASN A 76 -5.25 -10.79 0.16
CA ASN A 76 -4.97 -12.21 -0.04
C ASN A 76 -4.94 -12.58 -1.52
N LYS A 77 -5.96 -12.16 -2.30
CA LYS A 77 -5.98 -12.37 -3.75
C LYS A 77 -4.74 -11.80 -4.44
N HIS A 78 -4.30 -10.61 -4.03
CA HIS A 78 -3.13 -9.97 -4.61
C HIS A 78 -1.81 -10.63 -4.17
N MET A 79 -1.74 -11.14 -2.95
CA MET A 79 -0.60 -11.95 -2.50
C MET A 79 -0.43 -13.21 -3.36
N ASP A 80 -1.52 -13.84 -3.79
CA ASP A 80 -1.47 -15.00 -4.69
C ASP A 80 -0.95 -14.64 -6.10
N ILE A 81 -1.33 -13.47 -6.61
CA ILE A 81 -0.80 -12.95 -7.87
C ILE A 81 0.71 -12.67 -7.72
N CYS A 82 1.12 -12.03 -6.62
CA CYS A 82 2.53 -11.80 -6.31
C CYS A 82 3.34 -13.11 -6.23
N ASN A 83 2.78 -14.18 -5.66
CA ASN A 83 3.42 -15.50 -5.63
C ASN A 83 3.76 -16.01 -7.04
N THR A 84 2.86 -15.78 -8.00
CA THR A 84 3.07 -16.17 -9.40
C THR A 84 4.22 -15.40 -10.03
N PHE A 85 4.32 -14.09 -9.75
CA PHE A 85 5.47 -13.29 -10.17
C PHE A 85 6.77 -13.76 -9.52
N TYR A 86 6.77 -14.00 -8.22
CA TYR A 86 7.95 -14.45 -7.49
C TYR A 86 8.48 -15.80 -7.99
N LYS A 87 7.63 -16.69 -8.50
CA LYS A 87 8.08 -17.96 -9.11
C LYS A 87 8.97 -17.73 -10.34
N ARG A 88 8.79 -16.61 -11.06
CA ARG A 88 9.60 -16.26 -12.24
C ARG A 88 11.00 -15.77 -11.87
N ILE A 89 11.15 -15.15 -10.69
CA ILE A 89 12.45 -14.68 -10.18
C ILE A 89 13.34 -15.87 -9.77
N GLY A 90 12.74 -16.95 -9.26
CA GLY A 90 13.45 -18.13 -8.76
C GLY A 90 13.76 -18.07 -7.27
N ASP A 91 14.54 -19.04 -6.80
CA ASP A 91 14.76 -19.27 -5.36
C ASP A 91 15.96 -18.51 -4.78
N LYS A 92 16.81 -17.93 -5.64
CA LYS A 92 17.99 -17.17 -5.22
C LYS A 92 17.76 -15.69 -5.47
N LEU A 93 17.82 -14.91 -4.40
CA LEU A 93 17.73 -13.45 -4.43
C LEU A 93 18.77 -12.89 -3.47
N ASP A 94 19.72 -12.11 -4.00
CA ASP A 94 20.82 -11.58 -3.19
C ASP A 94 20.36 -10.38 -2.35
N CYS A 95 19.55 -9.50 -2.94
CA CYS A 95 19.16 -8.24 -2.33
C CYS A 95 17.75 -7.77 -2.74
N ILE A 96 17.02 -7.23 -1.76
CA ILE A 96 15.72 -6.56 -1.93
C ILE A 96 15.91 -5.09 -1.64
N ASN A 97 15.55 -4.24 -2.60
CA ASN A 97 15.57 -2.79 -2.43
C ASN A 97 14.14 -2.26 -2.35
N VAL A 98 13.82 -1.57 -1.27
CA VAL A 98 12.50 -0.99 -1.00
C VAL A 98 12.61 0.53 -1.12
N TYR A 99 11.85 1.09 -2.06
CA TYR A 99 11.82 2.54 -2.32
C TYR A 99 10.44 3.11 -2.02
N GLY A 100 10.37 4.24 -1.31
CA GLY A 100 9.16 5.07 -1.19
C GLY A 100 7.93 4.37 -0.61
N LEU A 101 8.11 3.39 0.28
CA LEU A 101 7.02 2.63 0.88
C LEU A 101 6.57 3.28 2.20
N SER A 102 5.27 3.50 2.36
CA SER A 102 4.68 4.06 3.60
C SER A 102 4.71 3.08 4.77
N LEU A 103 4.99 1.79 4.49
CA LEU A 103 5.10 0.72 5.49
C LEU A 103 3.86 0.65 6.39
N GLY A 104 2.69 0.89 5.79
CA GLY A 104 1.42 0.84 6.48
C GLY A 104 0.98 -0.60 6.73
N GLU A 105 -0.13 -0.76 7.47
CA GLU A 105 -0.70 -2.07 7.80
C GLU A 105 -0.98 -2.94 6.57
N VAL A 106 -1.34 -2.30 5.46
CA VAL A 106 -1.63 -2.97 4.18
C VAL A 106 -0.39 -3.47 3.44
N ASP A 107 0.79 -2.93 3.74
CA ASP A 107 2.06 -3.28 3.09
C ASP A 107 2.75 -4.45 3.78
N ILE A 108 2.61 -4.53 5.11
CA ILE A 108 3.25 -5.55 5.96
C ILE A 108 3.03 -6.99 5.44
N PRO A 109 1.83 -7.42 4.98
CA PRO A 109 1.63 -8.77 4.48
C PRO A 109 2.53 -9.10 3.27
N TYR A 110 2.74 -8.15 2.36
CA TYR A 110 3.61 -8.33 1.20
C TYR A 110 5.07 -8.46 1.62
N LEU A 111 5.53 -7.64 2.57
CA LEU A 111 6.91 -7.71 3.06
C LEU A 111 7.18 -9.03 3.77
N LYS A 112 6.24 -9.50 4.59
CA LYS A 112 6.33 -10.82 5.25
C LYS A 112 6.39 -11.95 4.23
N GLN A 113 5.58 -11.87 3.17
CA GLN A 113 5.59 -12.86 2.10
C GLN A 113 6.93 -12.92 1.35
N ILE A 114 7.50 -11.75 1.03
CA ILE A 114 8.82 -11.66 0.39
C ILE A 114 9.90 -12.24 1.31
N ARG A 115 9.89 -11.88 2.60
CA ARG A 115 10.83 -12.41 3.60
C ARG A 115 10.71 -13.93 3.77
N ALA A 116 9.49 -14.47 3.78
CA ALA A 116 9.26 -15.90 3.88
C ALA A 116 9.82 -16.66 2.67
N LYS A 117 9.78 -16.06 1.48
CA LYS A 117 10.31 -16.67 0.26
C LYS A 117 11.83 -16.58 0.16
N TRP A 118 12.42 -15.45 0.54
CA TRP A 118 13.86 -15.24 0.52
C TRP A 118 14.36 -14.87 1.93
N PRO A 119 14.50 -15.86 2.83
CA PRO A 119 14.93 -15.63 4.20
C PRO A 119 16.42 -15.27 4.34
N ASN A 120 17.22 -15.40 3.28
CA ASN A 120 18.66 -15.10 3.31
C ASN A 120 19.03 -13.85 2.49
N SER A 121 18.05 -13.17 1.88
CA SER A 121 18.32 -11.98 1.08
C SER A 121 18.60 -10.77 1.96
N LYS A 122 19.53 -9.91 1.56
CA LYS A 122 19.76 -8.62 2.22
C LYS A 122 18.70 -7.59 1.86
N TRP A 123 18.27 -6.77 2.81
CA TRP A 123 17.26 -5.75 2.61
C TRP A 123 17.87 -4.35 2.62
N ARG A 124 17.41 -3.47 1.73
CA ARG A 124 17.83 -2.07 1.66
C ARG A 124 16.59 -1.20 1.63
N PHE A 125 16.41 -0.39 2.67
CA PHE A 125 15.24 0.46 2.81
C PHE A 125 15.59 1.93 2.58
N SER A 126 14.87 2.56 1.66
CA SER A 126 14.98 3.99 1.44
C SER A 126 14.17 4.76 2.49
N TYR A 127 14.74 5.79 3.10
CA TYR A 127 13.99 6.75 3.94
C TYR A 127 14.11 8.17 3.41
N TYR A 128 13.10 9.00 3.67
CA TYR A 128 13.15 10.44 3.35
C TYR A 128 13.25 11.28 4.63
N SER A 129 12.53 10.89 5.68
CA SER A 129 12.61 11.53 7.00
C SER A 129 13.20 10.61 8.05
N LEU A 130 13.70 11.18 9.16
CA LEU A 130 14.14 10.41 10.33
C LEU A 130 13.00 9.60 10.97
N GLU A 131 11.76 10.06 10.85
CA GLU A 131 10.59 9.32 11.30
C GLU A 131 10.40 8.03 10.48
N ASP A 132 10.61 8.11 9.15
CA ASP A 132 10.57 6.93 8.29
C ASP A 132 11.67 5.92 8.66
N GLU A 133 12.89 6.39 8.98
CA GLU A 133 14.00 5.53 9.40
C GLU A 133 13.67 4.77 10.71
N ASN A 134 13.08 5.45 11.68
CA ASN A 134 12.61 4.82 12.92
C ASN A 134 11.51 3.79 12.65
N ARG A 135 10.56 4.11 11.76
CA ARG A 135 9.49 3.18 11.36
C ARG A 135 10.07 1.95 10.66
N ILE A 136 11.02 2.12 9.75
CA ILE A 136 11.74 1.03 9.08
C ILE A 136 12.39 0.12 10.11
N THR A 137 13.16 0.68 11.04
CA THR A 137 13.87 -0.08 12.08
C THR A 137 12.90 -0.92 12.92
N ASN A 138 11.76 -0.34 13.31
CA ASN A 138 10.73 -1.05 14.07
C ASN A 138 10.11 -2.21 13.27
N ILE A 139 9.88 -2.02 11.98
CA ILE A 139 9.26 -3.04 11.11
C ILE A 139 10.26 -4.14 10.73
N ALA A 140 11.49 -3.77 10.38
CA ALA A 140 12.56 -4.71 10.05
C ALA A 140 12.83 -5.65 11.24
N SER A 141 13.01 -5.10 12.44
CA SER A 141 13.27 -5.88 13.65
C SER A 141 12.04 -6.67 14.12
N LYS A 142 10.89 -6.01 14.36
CA LYS A 142 9.76 -6.66 15.04
C LYS A 142 8.83 -7.46 14.13
N LEU A 143 8.69 -7.08 12.85
CA LEU A 143 7.73 -7.71 11.94
C LEU A 143 8.39 -8.64 10.93
N LEU A 144 9.59 -8.32 10.47
CA LEU A 144 10.34 -9.11 9.50
C LEU A 144 11.43 -9.99 10.14
N ASN A 145 11.74 -9.75 11.41
CA ASN A 145 12.77 -10.47 12.17
C ASN A 145 14.12 -10.47 11.42
N LEU A 146 14.50 -9.29 10.91
CA LEU A 146 15.78 -9.03 10.28
C LEU A 146 16.79 -8.61 11.35
N ASN A 147 17.96 -9.22 11.33
CA ASN A 147 19.10 -8.80 12.15
C ASN A 147 19.75 -7.53 11.56
N GLU A 148 20.54 -6.81 12.37
CA GLU A 148 21.22 -5.58 11.94
C GLU A 148 22.17 -5.78 10.74
N ASP A 149 22.68 -7.00 10.52
CA ASP A 149 23.53 -7.36 9.38
C ASP A 149 22.75 -7.77 8.11
N GLU A 150 21.44 -8.00 8.25
CA GLU A 150 20.56 -8.42 7.17
C GLU A 150 19.84 -7.26 6.47
N TYR A 151 19.88 -6.05 7.05
CA TYR A 151 19.31 -4.86 6.42
C TYR A 151 20.16 -3.60 6.59
N GLU A 152 20.03 -2.69 5.62
CA GLU A 152 20.56 -1.33 5.72
C GLU A 152 19.50 -0.29 5.34
N THR A 153 19.65 0.91 5.87
CA THR A 153 18.83 2.07 5.51
C THR A 153 19.67 3.04 4.68
N PHE A 154 19.04 3.74 3.72
CA PHE A 154 19.70 4.79 2.96
C PHE A 154 18.77 5.98 2.73
N HIS A 155 19.33 7.18 2.82
CA HIS A 155 18.59 8.40 2.60
C HIS A 155 18.31 8.58 1.11
N PHE A 156 17.03 8.65 0.76
CA PHE A 156 16.56 8.85 -0.60
C PHE A 156 16.40 10.35 -0.91
N LEU A 157 17.53 11.02 -1.11
CA LEU A 157 17.58 12.42 -1.50
C LEU A 157 17.92 12.55 -2.98
N ASN A 158 16.96 12.98 -3.79
CA ASN A 158 17.22 13.33 -5.18
C ASN A 158 17.56 14.83 -5.28
N SER A 159 18.85 15.18 -5.32
CA SER A 159 19.27 16.58 -5.50
C SER A 159 18.80 17.18 -6.83
N LEU A 160 18.61 16.35 -7.86
CA LEU A 160 18.10 16.80 -9.16
C LEU A 160 16.64 17.26 -9.08
N SER A 161 15.79 16.56 -8.30
CA SER A 161 14.40 17.00 -8.13
C SER A 161 14.31 18.32 -7.36
N ASN A 162 15.20 18.55 -6.40
CA ASN A 162 15.31 19.83 -5.71
C ASN A 162 15.77 20.95 -6.65
N ASN A 163 16.69 20.67 -7.58
CA ASN A 163 17.11 21.63 -8.60
C ASN A 163 15.97 21.96 -9.56
N ILE A 164 15.25 20.95 -10.06
CA ILE A 164 14.07 21.14 -10.92
C ILE A 164 12.99 21.94 -10.19
N ARG A 165 12.72 21.61 -8.92
CA ARG A 165 11.79 22.37 -8.07
C ARG A 165 12.24 23.82 -7.92
N GLY A 166 13.53 24.06 -7.69
CA GLY A 166 14.12 25.40 -7.61
C GLY A 166 13.92 26.20 -8.89
N GLU A 167 14.19 25.58 -10.05
CA GLU A 167 13.92 26.18 -11.36
C GLU A 167 12.43 26.48 -11.57
N ILE A 168 11.53 25.57 -11.19
CA ILE A 168 10.07 25.80 -11.27
C ILE A 168 9.64 26.97 -10.39
N ILE A 169 10.09 27.03 -9.13
CA ILE A 169 9.77 28.13 -8.21
C ILE A 169 10.25 29.47 -8.78
N LYS A 170 11.46 29.49 -9.35
CA LYS A 170 12.07 30.66 -9.97
C LYS A 170 11.32 31.10 -11.22
N ILE A 171 10.93 30.17 -12.09
CA ILE A 171 10.16 30.45 -13.32
C ILE A 171 8.75 30.94 -12.98
N GLN A 172 8.11 30.34 -11.98
CA GLN A 172 6.70 30.60 -11.63
C GLN A 172 6.53 31.71 -10.59
N ASN A 173 7.62 32.35 -10.13
CA ASN A 173 7.59 33.42 -9.14
C ASN A 173 6.80 33.06 -7.85
N ILE A 174 6.90 31.78 -7.43
CA ILE A 174 6.17 31.30 -6.26
C ILE A 174 6.84 31.85 -5.00
N VAL A 175 6.13 32.71 -4.28
CA VAL A 175 6.56 33.22 -2.98
C VAL A 175 6.16 32.19 -1.91
N SER A 176 7.14 31.54 -1.29
CA SER A 176 6.91 30.67 -0.13
C SER A 176 6.90 31.52 1.15
N TYR A 177 5.79 31.47 1.89
CA TYR A 177 5.65 32.07 3.23
C TYR A 177 5.95 31.04 4.33
#